data_AF-A0A4S4B1H7-F1
#
_entry.id   AF-A0A4S4B1H7-F1
#
_cell.length_a   1.000
_cell.length_b   1.000
_cell.length_c   1.000
_cell.angle_alpha   90.00
_cell.angle_beta   90.00
_cell.angle_gamma   90.00
#
_symmetry.space_group_name_H-M   'P 1'
#
loop_
_entity.id
_entity.type
_entity.pdbx_description
1 polymer ?
#
loop_
_entity_poly.entity_id
_entity_poly.type
_entity_poly.pdbx_seq_one_letter_code
_entity_poly.pdbx_strand_id
1 'polypeptide(L)'
;MTRWLLAPEAADDLERLVDFLLETDPPHAVETTDLILDALSVLARHPRMGRPLPQGLRELVISRGHTGYLALYSYDEQADLAIVLAIRHQREQDYH
;
A
#
# COMPACT_ATOMS: atom_id res chain seq x y z
N MET A 1 8.71 17.90 -0.53
CA MET A 1 7.69 16.87 -0.22
C MET A 1 8.15 15.63 -0.93
N THR A 2 8.22 14.51 -0.22
CA THR A 2 8.67 13.24 -0.78
C THR A 2 7.75 12.84 -1.93
N ARG A 3 8.33 12.41 -3.05
CA ARG A 3 7.55 11.83 -4.13
C ARG A 3 7.22 10.38 -3.77
N TRP A 4 6.07 9.90 -4.17
CA TRP A 4 5.76 8.48 -4.08
C TRP A 4 5.25 7.94 -5.41
N LEU A 5 5.60 6.70 -5.72
CA LEU A 5 5.25 6.02 -6.96
C LEU A 5 4.81 4.59 -6.66
N LEU A 6 3.95 4.04 -7.50
CA LEU A 6 3.65 2.61 -7.53
C LEU A 6 4.63 1.94 -8.50
N ALA A 7 5.25 0.85 -8.07
CA ALA A 7 5.84 -0.12 -8.99
C ALA A 7 4.73 -0.78 -9.83
N PRO A 8 5.04 -1.31 -11.02
CA PRO A 8 4.07 -2.03 -11.85
C PRO A 8 3.32 -3.11 -11.06
N GLU A 9 4.04 -3.87 -10.24
CA GLU A 9 3.48 -4.94 -9.42
C GLU A 9 2.46 -4.41 -8.41
N ALA A 10 2.75 -3.27 -7.76
CA ALA A 10 1.82 -2.62 -6.84
C ALA A 10 0.58 -2.05 -7.54
N ALA A 11 0.71 -1.60 -8.80
CA ALA A 11 -0.43 -1.17 -9.59
C ALA A 11 -1.32 -2.37 -9.96
N ASP A 12 -0.73 -3.49 -10.40
CA ASP A 12 -1.45 -4.73 -10.70
C ASP A 12 -2.14 -5.28 -9.45
N ASP A 13 -1.51 -5.15 -8.27
CA ASP A 13 -2.10 -5.54 -6.99
C ASP A 13 -3.37 -4.76 -6.68
N LEU A 14 -3.36 -3.44 -6.92
CA LEU A 14 -4.52 -2.58 -6.71
C LEU A 14 -5.62 -2.89 -7.73
N GLU A 15 -5.27 -3.12 -9.00
CA GLU A 15 -6.23 -3.50 -10.04
C GLU A 15 -6.94 -4.82 -9.68
N ARG A 16 -6.19 -5.87 -9.31
CA ARG A 16 -6.79 -7.15 -8.90
C ARG A 16 -7.68 -7.01 -7.67
N LEU A 17 -7.30 -6.18 -6.70
CA LEU A 17 -8.12 -5.89 -5.53
C LEU A 17 -9.43 -5.21 -5.91
N VAL A 18 -9.36 -4.21 -6.79
CA VAL A 18 -10.54 -3.49 -7.29
C VAL A 18 -11.46 -4.42 -8.04
N ASP A 19 -10.94 -5.22 -8.98
CA ASP A 19 -11.74 -6.16 -9.78
C ASP A 19 -12.46 -7.17 -8.88
N PHE A 20 -11.75 -7.76 -7.92
CA PHE A 20 -12.33 -8.69 -6.95
C PHE A 20 -13.47 -8.05 -6.13
N LEU A 21 -13.29 -6.81 -5.70
CA LEU A 21 -14.30 -6.09 -4.92
C LEU A 21 -15.47 -5.62 -5.80
N LEU A 22 -15.25 -5.25 -7.05
CA LEU A 22 -16.32 -4.88 -7.97
C LEU A 22 -17.25 -6.06 -8.29
N GLU A 23 -16.72 -7.28 -8.34
CA GLU A 23 -17.53 -8.48 -8.53
C GLU A 23 -18.39 -8.84 -7.31
N THR A 24 -17.95 -8.47 -6.11
CA THR A 24 -18.55 -8.92 -4.85
C THR A 24 -19.35 -7.84 -4.12
N ASP A 25 -18.83 -6.61 -4.07
CA ASP A 25 -19.40 -5.44 -3.39
C ASP A 25 -18.85 -4.11 -4.00
N PRO A 26 -19.47 -3.59 -5.07
CA PRO A 26 -18.95 -2.43 -5.80
C PRO A 26 -18.78 -1.13 -4.98
N PRO A 27 -19.71 -0.74 -4.09
CA PRO A 27 -19.46 0.38 -3.17
C PRO A 27 -18.21 0.17 -2.32
N HIS A 28 -17.97 -1.06 -1.88
CA HIS A 28 -16.79 -1.40 -1.09
C HIS A 28 -15.50 -1.26 -1.89
N ALA A 29 -15.50 -1.54 -3.20
CA ALA A 29 -14.34 -1.34 -4.06
C ALA A 29 -13.86 0.12 -4.02
N VAL A 30 -14.77 1.08 -4.23
CA VAL A 30 -14.46 2.52 -4.23
C VAL A 30 -13.88 2.96 -2.89
N GLU A 31 -14.56 2.62 -1.79
CA GLU A 31 -14.09 2.97 -0.44
C GLU A 31 -12.70 2.36 -0.12
N THR A 32 -12.42 1.16 -0.64
CA THR A 32 -11.13 0.49 -0.43
C THR A 32 -10.01 1.22 -1.14
N THR A 33 -10.23 1.56 -2.42
CA THR A 33 -9.23 2.24 -3.24
C THR A 33 -8.91 3.61 -2.66
N ASP A 34 -9.93 4.37 -2.28
CA ASP A 34 -9.75 5.69 -1.65
C ASP A 34 -8.95 5.57 -0.35
N LEU A 35 -9.29 4.60 0.52
CA LEU A 35 -8.56 4.35 1.77
C LEU A 35 -7.07 4.06 1.52
N ILE A 36 -6.76 3.22 0.53
CA ILE A 36 -5.37 2.85 0.22
C ILE A 36 -4.60 4.06 -0.31
N LEU A 37 -5.17 4.79 -1.27
CA LEU A 37 -4.53 5.97 -1.87
C LEU A 37 -4.31 7.08 -0.84
N ASP A 38 -5.28 7.32 0.04
CA ASP A 38 -5.16 8.28 1.14
C ASP A 38 -4.04 7.89 2.10
N ALA A 39 -3.92 6.61 2.45
CA ALA A 39 -2.84 6.14 3.30
C ALA A 39 -1.47 6.30 2.63
N LEU A 40 -1.35 5.97 1.34
CA LEU A 40 -0.10 6.17 0.58
C LEU A 40 0.28 7.65 0.48
N SER A 41 -0.70 8.56 0.41
CA SER A 41 -0.44 10.00 0.35
C SER A 41 0.35 10.53 1.56
N VAL A 42 0.28 9.85 2.71
CA VAL A 42 1.01 10.22 3.92
C VAL A 42 2.53 10.10 3.71
N LEU A 43 2.98 9.22 2.82
CA LEU A 43 4.40 9.06 2.48
C LEU A 43 5.03 10.35 1.95
N ALA A 44 4.23 11.26 1.37
CA ALA A 44 4.74 12.56 0.91
C ALA A 44 5.24 13.47 2.04
N ARG A 45 4.78 13.24 3.27
CA ARG A 45 5.15 14.00 4.48
C ARG A 45 5.94 13.16 5.49
N HIS A 46 5.66 11.87 5.55
CA HIS A 46 6.23 10.96 6.55
C HIS A 46 6.75 9.66 5.91
N PRO A 47 7.73 9.72 4.99
CA PRO A 47 8.21 8.54 4.26
C PRO A 47 8.88 7.48 5.15
N ARG A 48 9.29 7.84 6.37
CA ARG A 48 9.90 6.91 7.34
C ARG A 48 8.91 6.29 8.32
N MET A 49 7.60 6.55 8.20
CA MET A 49 6.61 6.11 9.19
C MET A 49 6.35 4.60 9.19
N GLY A 50 6.57 3.93 8.06
CA GLY A 50 6.33 2.49 7.93
C GLY A 50 7.24 1.68 8.85
N ARG A 51 6.71 0.55 9.33
CA ARG A 51 7.45 -0.44 10.13
C ARG A 51 8.67 -0.90 9.33
N PRO A 52 9.90 -0.75 9.85
CA PRO A 52 11.08 -1.17 9.13
C PRO A 52 11.12 -2.69 8.98
N LEU A 53 11.55 -3.14 7.80
CA LEU A 53 11.82 -4.53 7.44
C LEU A 53 13.30 -4.69 7.03
N PRO A 54 13.79 -5.93 6.87
CA PRO A 54 15.10 -6.18 6.27
C PRO A 54 15.27 -5.51 4.90
N GLN A 55 16.52 -5.35 4.46
CA GLN A 55 16.86 -4.85 3.12
C GLN A 55 16.40 -3.40 2.83
N GLY A 56 16.15 -2.60 3.87
CA GLY A 56 15.73 -1.20 3.71
C GLY A 56 14.25 -1.03 3.33
N LEU A 57 13.49 -2.13 3.37
CA LEU A 57 12.06 -2.12 3.13
C LEU A 57 11.28 -1.61 4.34
N ARG A 58 10.05 -1.20 4.11
CA ARG A 58 9.12 -0.70 5.11
C ARG A 58 7.71 -1.17 4.79
N GLU A 59 6.93 -1.40 5.83
CA GLU A 59 5.52 -1.71 5.70
C GLU A 59 4.67 -0.60 6.28
N LEU A 60 3.79 -0.05 5.45
CA LEU A 60 2.72 0.81 5.90
C LEU A 60 1.48 -0.05 6.19
N VAL A 61 1.04 -0.02 7.44
CA VAL A 61 -0.21 -0.68 7.86
C VAL A 61 -1.37 0.25 7.59
N ILE A 62 -2.34 -0.20 6.80
CA ILE A 62 -3.54 0.54 6.41
C ILE A 62 -4.74 -0.16 7.07
N SER A 63 -5.18 0.34 8.22
CA SER A 63 -6.22 -0.29 9.03
C SER A 63 -7.62 -0.10 8.44
N ARG A 64 -8.43 -1.16 8.41
CA ARG A 64 -9.86 -1.10 8.08
C ARG A 64 -10.68 -2.09 8.93
N GLY A 65 -11.29 -1.60 10.00
CA GLY A 65 -12.08 -2.45 10.89
C GLY A 65 -11.23 -3.55 11.55
N HIS A 66 -11.62 -4.81 11.36
CA HIS A 66 -10.93 -5.98 11.94
C HIS A 66 -9.79 -6.53 11.07
N THR A 67 -9.62 -6.02 9.86
CA THR A 67 -8.54 -6.39 8.94
C THR A 67 -7.85 -5.13 8.42
N GLY A 68 -7.02 -5.25 7.41
CA GLY A 68 -6.41 -4.11 6.76
C GLY A 68 -5.61 -4.52 5.55
N TYR A 69 -4.93 -3.53 5.00
CA TYR A 69 -3.99 -3.70 3.90
C TYR A 69 -2.58 -3.37 4.39
N LEU A 70 -1.60 -3.95 3.70
CA LEU A 70 -0.18 -3.65 3.88
C LEU A 70 0.33 -3.13 2.55
N ALA A 71 0.99 -1.98 2.60
CA ALA A 71 1.80 -1.50 1.49
C ALA A 71 3.27 -1.71 1.82
N LEU A 72 3.93 -2.58 1.07
CA LEU A 72 5.38 -2.76 1.14
C LEU A 72 6.02 -1.67 0.28
N TYR A 73 6.97 -0.92 0.84
CA TYR A 73 7.64 0.14 0.11
C TYR A 73 9.12 0.28 0.52
N SER A 74 9.90 0.89 -0.36
CA SER A 74 11.26 1.36 -0.06
C SER A 74 11.27 2.89 -0.04
N TYR A 75 12.19 3.47 0.72
CA TYR A 75 12.42 4.92 0.72
C TYR A 75 13.87 5.22 0.38
N ASP A 76 14.07 5.87 -0.77
CA ASP A 76 15.35 6.43 -1.17
C ASP A 76 15.47 7.85 -0.61
N GLU A 77 16.33 8.01 0.40
CA GLU A 77 16.56 9.30 1.05
C GLU A 77 17.32 10.30 0.17
N GLN A 78 18.14 9.81 -0.77
CA GLN A 78 18.92 10.68 -1.67
C GLN A 78 18.02 11.27 -2.76
N ALA A 79 17.11 10.45 -3.30
CA ALA A 79 16.16 10.86 -4.33
C ALA A 79 14.87 11.51 -3.77
N ASP A 80 14.68 11.46 -2.44
CA ASP A 80 13.44 11.79 -1.73
C ASP A 80 12.23 11.13 -2.39
N LEU A 81 12.31 9.79 -2.54
CA LEU A 81 11.37 8.98 -3.29
C LEU A 81 10.97 7.73 -2.51
N ALA A 82 9.67 7.56 -2.27
CA ALA A 82 9.09 6.33 -1.76
C ALA A 82 8.53 5.49 -2.93
N ILE A 83 8.95 4.24 -3.07
CA ILE A 83 8.46 3.33 -4.11
C ILE A 83 7.64 2.25 -3.44
N VAL A 84 6.33 2.23 -3.69
CA VAL A 84 5.43 1.18 -3.24
C VAL A 84 5.61 -0.01 -4.15
N LEU A 85 6.03 -1.14 -3.58
CA LEU A 85 6.43 -2.35 -4.29
C LEU A 85 5.31 -3.37 -4.36
N ALA A 86 4.44 -3.42 -3.34
CA ALA A 86 3.31 -4.33 -3.31
C ALA A 86 2.19 -3.80 -2.40
N ILE A 87 0.95 -4.18 -2.73
CA ILE A 87 -0.24 -3.94 -1.90
C ILE A 87 -0.91 -5.28 -1.63
N ARG A 88 -1.13 -5.61 -0.36
CA ARG A 88 -1.65 -6.91 0.07
C ARG A 88 -2.75 -6.75 1.10
N HIS A 89 -3.73 -7.63 1.08
CA HIS A 89 -4.69 -7.71 2.19
C HIS A 89 -4.08 -8.54 3.33
N GLN A 90 -4.23 -8.12 4.59
CA GLN A 90 -3.62 -8.81 5.74
C GLN A 90 -4.05 -10.27 5.93
N ARG A 91 -5.15 -10.70 5.30
CA ARG A 91 -5.60 -12.10 5.33
C ARG A 91 -5.09 -12.93 4.16
N GLU A 92 -4.47 -12.33 3.15
CA GLU A 92 -3.73 -13.09 2.13
C GLU A 92 -2.53 -13.73 2.84
N GLN A 93 -2.56 -15.05 2.94
CA GLN A 93 -1.68 -15.87 3.77
C GLN A 93 -0.28 -16.02 3.14
N ASP A 94 0.45 -14.93 2.90
CA ASP A 94 1.79 -14.98 2.28
C ASP A 94 2.90 -14.41 3.17
N TYR A 95 2.80 -14.58 4.50
CA TYR A 95 3.90 -14.31 5.43
C TYR A 95 4.27 -15.55 6.25
N HIS A 96 5.32 -16.25 5.79
CA HIS A 96 6.22 -17.09 6.58
C HIS A 96 7.66 -16.68 6.29
#